data_AF-A0A285MSS1-F1
#
_entry.id   AF-A0A285MSS1-F1
#
_cell.length_a   1.000
_cell.length_b   1.000
_cell.length_c   1.000
_cell.angle_alpha   90.00
_cell.angle_beta   90.00
_cell.angle_gamma   90.00
#
_symmetry.space_group_name_H-M   'P 1'
#
loop_
_entity.id
_entity.type
_entity.pdbx_description
1 polymer ?
#
loop_
_entity_poly.entity_id
_entity_poly.type
_entity_poly.pdbx_seq_one_letter_code
_entity_poly.pdbx_strand_id
1 'polypeptide(L)'
;MRNASSKRNNIGYRSDNGNWLRLDELITELWESGRPESGIDALFGVFEKNPTDDGSGVFRTILHGLEILEYEHKLYDLLMDKPSHMTITMLKRIENTDSDTIAGKSI
;
A
#
# COMPACT_ATOMS: atom_id res chain seq x y z
N MET A 1 31.01 -9.33 18.25
CA MET A 1 29.82 -9.77 19.02
C MET A 1 28.60 -9.57 18.13
N ARG A 2 27.70 -10.56 18.07
CA ARG A 2 26.65 -10.71 17.04
C ARG A 2 25.41 -9.85 17.33
N ASN A 3 24.89 -9.25 16.24
CA ASN A 3 23.52 -8.94 15.86
C ASN A 3 22.48 -8.52 16.92
N ALA A 4 22.03 -7.26 16.78
CA ALA A 4 20.64 -6.89 17.04
C ALA A 4 19.91 -6.73 15.70
N SER A 5 19.49 -7.83 15.10
CA SER A 5 18.51 -7.79 14.00
C SER A 5 17.15 -7.50 14.62
N SER A 6 16.70 -6.26 14.47
CA SER A 6 15.30 -5.86 14.71
C SER A 6 14.41 -6.76 13.85
N LYS A 7 13.71 -7.70 14.50
CA LYS A 7 12.66 -8.49 13.87
C LYS A 7 11.53 -7.52 13.54
N ARG A 8 11.55 -6.93 12.35
CA ARG A 8 10.33 -6.40 11.74
C ARG A 8 9.36 -7.58 11.68
N ASN A 9 8.29 -7.52 12.45
CA ASN A 9 7.18 -8.45 12.33
C ASN A 9 6.53 -8.21 10.97
N ASN A 10 7.11 -8.79 9.93
CA ASN A 10 6.54 -8.83 8.59
C ASN A 10 5.40 -9.83 8.64
N ILE A 11 4.21 -9.35 9.01
CA ILE A 11 2.95 -10.06 8.82
C ILE A 11 2.75 -10.22 7.31
N GLY A 12 3.33 -11.30 6.79
CA GLY A 12 3.18 -11.69 5.41
C GLY A 12 1.75 -12.13 5.14
N TYR A 13 0.92 -11.26 4.59
CA TYR A 13 -0.37 -11.67 4.05
C TYR A 13 -0.17 -12.53 2.80
N ARG A 14 -0.78 -13.72 2.79
CA ARG A 14 -0.93 -14.59 1.62
C ARG A 14 -2.43 -14.81 1.44
N SER A 15 -2.97 -14.53 0.26
CA SER A 15 -4.40 -14.77 0.03
C SER A 15 -4.70 -16.26 0.14
N ASP A 16 -5.76 -16.60 0.86
CA ASP A 16 -6.26 -17.97 0.92
C ASP A 16 -7.03 -18.22 -0.39
N ASN A 17 -6.30 -18.62 -1.44
CA ASN A 17 -6.85 -18.90 -2.77
C ASN A 17 -7.61 -17.71 -3.41
N GLY A 18 -7.11 -16.48 -3.23
CA GLY A 18 -7.79 -15.27 -3.72
C GLY A 18 -8.95 -14.78 -2.85
N ASN A 19 -9.14 -15.37 -1.66
CA ASN A 19 -10.04 -14.82 -0.66
C ASN A 19 -9.38 -13.66 0.10
N TRP A 20 -9.85 -12.45 -0.17
CA TRP A 20 -9.36 -11.21 0.43
C TRP A 20 -10.20 -10.73 1.63
N LEU A 21 -11.21 -11.49 2.06
CA LEU A 21 -12.12 -11.09 3.14
C LEU A 21 -11.36 -10.80 4.44
N ARG A 22 -10.39 -11.67 4.80
CA ARG A 22 -9.59 -11.44 6.00
C ARG A 22 -8.71 -10.19 5.91
N LEU A 23 -8.28 -9.82 4.70
CA LEU A 23 -7.54 -8.57 4.51
C LEU A 23 -8.45 -7.36 4.71
N ASP A 24 -9.67 -7.41 4.19
CA ASP A 24 -10.67 -6.36 4.36
C ASP A 24 -11.04 -6.14 5.85
N GLU A 25 -11.20 -7.23 6.61
CA GLU A 25 -11.37 -7.18 8.06
C GLU A 25 -10.17 -6.51 8.77
N LEU A 26 -8.94 -6.90 8.40
CA LEU A 26 -7.72 -6.32 8.99
C LEU A 26 -7.56 -4.83 8.67
N ILE A 27 -7.99 -4.39 7.48
CA ILE A 27 -8.01 -2.97 7.11
C ILE A 27 -9.02 -2.25 7.99
N THR A 28 -10.21 -2.81 8.19
CA THR A 28 -11.21 -2.24 9.11
C THR A 28 -10.65 -2.12 10.53
N GLU A 29 -10.05 -3.19 11.07
CA GLU A 29 -9.42 -3.19 12.41
C GLU A 29 -8.33 -2.11 12.53
N LEU A 30 -7.49 -1.95 11.49
CA LEU A 30 -6.44 -0.92 11.46
C LEU A 30 -7.03 0.49 11.47
N TRP A 31 -8.18 0.72 10.83
CA TRP A 31 -8.85 2.03 10.83
C TRP A 31 -9.50 2.31 12.18
N GLU A 32 -10.14 1.31 12.78
CA GLU A 32 -10.74 1.40 14.11
C GLU A 32 -9.70 1.59 15.23
N SER A 33 -8.43 1.26 14.98
CA SER A 33 -7.34 1.46 15.95
C SER A 33 -7.06 2.93 16.29
N GLY A 34 -7.57 3.87 15.49
CA GLY A 34 -7.30 5.31 15.62
C GLY A 34 -5.90 5.73 15.21
N ARG A 35 -5.07 4.81 14.69
CA ARG A 35 -3.71 5.05 14.19
C ARG A 35 -3.41 4.33 12.86
N PRO A 36 -4.22 4.58 11.80
CA PRO A 36 -4.08 3.89 10.51
C PRO A 36 -2.72 4.14 9.84
N GLU A 37 -2.05 5.26 10.12
CA GLU A 37 -0.73 5.61 9.59
C GLU A 37 0.34 4.57 9.92
N SER A 38 0.17 3.84 11.03
CA SER A 38 1.08 2.76 11.43
C SER A 38 1.09 1.57 10.46
N GLY A 39 0.06 1.46 9.60
CA GLY A 39 -0.10 0.38 8.64
C GLY A 39 0.33 0.68 7.21
N ILE A 40 0.78 1.90 6.89
CA ILE A 40 1.12 2.32 5.52
C ILE A 40 2.08 1.32 4.84
N ASP A 41 3.15 0.94 5.52
CA ASP A 41 4.13 -0.02 5.00
C ASP A 41 3.51 -1.40 4.73
N ALA A 42 2.58 -1.85 5.60
CA ALA A 42 1.93 -3.14 5.44
C ALA A 42 0.96 -3.14 4.25
N LEU A 43 0.22 -2.03 4.07
CA LEU A 43 -0.72 -1.83 2.97
C LEU A 43 -0.01 -1.82 1.62
N PHE A 44 1.06 -1.04 1.47
CA PHE A 44 1.90 -1.08 0.27
C PHE A 44 2.57 -2.44 0.07
N GLY A 45 2.95 -3.11 1.16
CA GLY A 45 3.47 -4.47 1.10
C GLY A 45 2.50 -5.49 0.50
N VAL A 46 1.19 -5.25 0.52
CA VAL A 46 0.21 -6.07 -0.21
C VAL A 46 0.38 -5.90 -1.71
N PHE A 47 0.53 -4.67 -2.20
CA PHE A 47 0.73 -4.39 -3.63
C PHE A 47 2.07 -4.96 -4.14
N GLU A 48 3.15 -4.80 -3.38
CA GLU A 48 4.47 -5.34 -3.74
C GLU A 48 4.50 -6.87 -3.89
N LYS A 49 3.72 -7.57 -3.05
CA LYS A 49 3.58 -9.03 -3.05
C LYS A 49 2.66 -9.53 -4.16
N ASN A 50 1.76 -8.68 -4.66
CA ASN A 50 0.76 -9.01 -5.67
C ASN A 50 0.83 -8.00 -6.84
N PRO A 51 1.97 -7.91 -7.57
CA PRO A 51 2.26 -6.79 -8.45
C PRO A 51 1.37 -6.68 -9.69
N THR A 52 0.65 -7.74 -10.07
CA THR A 52 -0.21 -7.78 -11.26
C THR A 52 -1.69 -7.96 -10.93
N ASP A 53 -2.05 -8.09 -9.66
CA ASP A 53 -3.42 -8.36 -9.19
C ASP A 53 -4.11 -7.05 -8.78
N ASP A 54 -5.44 -6.99 -8.90
CA ASP A 54 -6.29 -5.90 -8.41
C ASP A 54 -7.04 -6.27 -7.11
N GLY A 55 -6.75 -7.46 -6.56
CA GLY A 55 -7.31 -7.96 -5.31
C GLY A 55 -8.81 -8.22 -5.40
N SER A 56 -9.35 -8.45 -6.61
CA SER A 56 -10.80 -8.58 -6.84
C SER A 56 -11.61 -7.43 -6.24
N GLY A 57 -11.02 -6.22 -6.24
CA GLY A 57 -11.61 -5.00 -5.68
C GLY A 57 -11.16 -4.63 -4.28
N VAL A 58 -10.65 -5.54 -3.44
CA VAL A 58 -10.20 -5.23 -2.07
C VAL A 58 -8.99 -4.29 -2.07
N PHE A 59 -8.12 -4.36 -3.09
CA PHE A 59 -7.01 -3.42 -3.20
C PHE A 59 -7.48 -1.98 -3.42
N ARG A 60 -8.71 -1.76 -3.90
CA ARG A 60 -9.31 -0.43 -3.96
C ARG A 60 -9.63 0.12 -2.57
N THR A 61 -10.05 -0.72 -1.62
CA THR A 61 -10.22 -0.32 -0.21
C THR A 61 -8.89 0.16 0.37
N ILE A 62 -7.81 -0.60 0.13
CA ILE A 62 -6.45 -0.18 0.52
C ILE A 62 -6.09 1.15 -0.12
N LEU A 63 -6.31 1.27 -1.43
CA LEU A 63 -5.98 2.49 -2.18
C LEU A 63 -6.72 3.70 -1.58
N HIS A 64 -8.04 3.63 -1.41
CA HIS A 64 -8.81 4.73 -0.78
C HIS A 64 -8.33 5.04 0.63
N GLY A 65 -7.94 4.02 1.38
CA GLY A 65 -7.35 4.19 2.70
C GLY A 65 -6.00 4.90 2.67
N LEU A 66 -5.15 4.62 1.68
CA LEU A 66 -3.87 5.33 1.52
C LEU A 66 -4.07 6.79 1.11
N GLU A 67 -5.07 7.09 0.27
CA GLU A 67 -5.35 8.45 -0.23
C GLU A 67 -5.73 9.47 0.86
N ILE A 68 -6.18 9.00 2.02
CA ILE A 68 -6.46 9.87 3.17
C ILE A 68 -5.26 10.04 4.12
N LEU A 69 -4.14 9.38 3.84
CA LEU A 69 -2.90 9.41 4.62
C LEU A 69 -1.80 10.14 3.84
N GLU A 70 -0.66 10.37 4.47
CA GLU A 70 0.54 10.94 3.82
C GLU A 70 1.29 9.86 3.00
N TYR A 71 0.73 9.44 1.87
CA TYR A 71 1.17 8.25 1.12
C TYR A 71 2.18 8.52 -0.02
N GLU A 72 2.26 9.75 -0.53
CA GLU A 72 2.94 10.03 -1.81
C GLU A 72 4.43 9.72 -1.79
N HIS A 73 5.13 10.03 -0.70
CA HIS A 73 6.56 9.72 -0.56
C HIS A 73 6.82 8.21 -0.71
N LYS A 74 5.99 7.39 -0.07
CA LYS A 74 6.11 5.94 -0.14
C LYS A 74 5.73 5.43 -1.53
N LEU A 75 4.70 6.00 -2.16
CA LEU A 75 4.31 5.66 -3.53
C LEU A 75 5.45 5.95 -4.51
N TYR A 76 6.10 7.12 -4.40
CA TYR A 76 7.24 7.47 -5.24
C TYR A 76 8.38 6.44 -5.12
N ASP A 77 8.77 6.09 -3.90
CA ASP A 77 9.85 5.12 -3.67
C ASP A 77 9.55 3.76 -4.33
N LEU A 78 8.29 3.32 -4.27
CA LEU A 78 7.87 2.05 -4.87
C LEU A 78 7.74 2.10 -6.39
N LEU A 79 7.30 3.23 -6.95
CA LEU A 79 7.30 3.44 -8.40
C LEU A 79 8.71 3.35 -8.97
N MET A 80 9.71 3.85 -8.24
CA MET A 80 11.12 3.83 -8.67
C MET A 80 11.80 2.48 -8.47
N ASP A 81 11.42 1.71 -7.44
CA ASP A 81 12.04 0.41 -7.14
C ASP A 81 11.32 -0.76 -7.83
N LYS A 82 10.03 -0.95 -7.53
CA LYS A 82 9.26 -2.11 -7.99
C LYS A 82 7.79 -1.73 -8.21
N PRO A 83 7.45 -1.16 -9.38
CA PRO A 83 6.08 -0.77 -9.67
C PRO A 83 5.13 -1.99 -9.71
N SER A 84 3.91 -1.77 -9.27
CA SER A 84 2.79 -2.71 -9.30
C SER A 84 1.60 -2.12 -10.06
N HIS A 85 0.64 -2.96 -10.44
CA HIS A 85 -0.63 -2.55 -11.03
C HIS A 85 -1.31 -1.45 -10.18
N MET A 86 -1.33 -1.62 -8.86
CA MET A 86 -1.95 -0.66 -7.95
C MET A 86 -1.16 0.65 -7.82
N THR A 87 0.19 0.61 -7.73
CA THR A 87 0.97 1.86 -7.66
C THR A 87 0.91 2.65 -8.96
N ILE A 88 0.90 1.99 -10.12
CA ILE A 88 0.68 2.64 -11.43
C ILE A 88 -0.74 3.22 -11.50
N THR A 89 -1.73 2.52 -10.95
CA THR A 89 -3.11 3.02 -10.88
C THR A 89 -3.20 4.28 -10.03
N MET A 90 -2.50 4.33 -8.89
CA MET A 90 -2.42 5.54 -8.05
C MET A 90 -1.74 6.70 -8.77
N LEU A 91 -0.62 6.47 -9.47
CA LEU A 91 0.04 7.51 -10.27
C LEU A 91 -0.92 8.13 -11.30
N LYS A 92 -1.63 7.29 -12.07
CA LYS A 92 -2.62 7.75 -13.04
C LYS A 92 -3.76 8.54 -12.39
N ARG A 93 -4.13 8.23 -11.15
CA ARG A 93 -5.15 8.98 -10.41
C ARG A 93 -4.64 10.37 -10.04
N ILE A 94 -3.38 10.51 -9.63
CA ILE A 94 -2.73 11.80 -9.37
C ILE A 94 -2.64 12.64 -10.66
N GLU A 95 -2.24 12.03 -11.78
CA GLU A 95 -2.21 12.73 -13.09
C GLU A 95 -3.60 13.25 -13.49
N ASN A 96 -4.67 12.56 -13.09
CA ASN A 96 -6.05 12.98 -13.34
C ASN A 96 -6.57 14.07 -12.38
N THR A 97 -5.80 14.48 -11.36
CA THR A 97 -6.17 15.61 -10.47
C THR A 97 -5.50 16.93 -10.87
N ASP A 98 -5.04 17.07 -12.12
CA ASP A 98 -4.23 18.20 -12.60
C ASP A 98 -2.93 18.43 -11.79
N SER A 99 -2.46 17.42 -11.03
CA SER A 99 -1.16 17.46 -10.37
C SER A 99 -0.08 17.00 -11.33
N ASP A 100 0.98 17.79 -11.47
CA ASP A 100 2.21 17.45 -12.19
C ASP A 100 3.31 16.95 -11.25
N THR A 101 3.01 16.77 -9.96
CA THR A 101 3.97 16.30 -8.95
C THR A 101 3.43 15.15 -8.11
N ILE A 102 4.37 14.33 -7.64
CA ILE A 102 4.20 13.30 -6.62
C ILE A 102 5.32 13.45 -5.60
N ALA A 103 5.00 13.55 -4.31
CA ALA A 103 5.99 13.74 -3.25
C ALA A 103 6.92 14.95 -3.48
N GLY A 104 6.39 16.01 -4.12
CA GLY A 104 7.13 17.21 -4.51
C GLY A 104 8.10 17.02 -5.68
N LYS A 105 8.06 15.89 -6.39
CA LYS A 105 8.86 15.61 -7.59
C LYS A 105 7.96 15.59 -8.82
N SER A 106 8.43 16.13 -9.93
CA SER A 106 7.69 16.10 -11.20
C SER A 106 7.46 14.66 -11.67
N ILE A 107 6.25 14.42 -12.18
CA ILE A 107 5.81 13.16 -12.79
C ILE A 107 6.36 13.05 -14.22
#